data_AF-A0A653MX52-F1
#
_entry.id   AF-A0A653MX52-F1
#
_cell.length_a   1.000
_cell.length_b   1.000
_cell.length_c   1.000
_cell.angle_alpha   90.00
_cell.angle_beta   90.00
_cell.angle_gamma   90.00
#
_symmetry.space_group_name_H-M   'P 1'
#
loop_
_entity.id
_entity.type
_entity.pdbx_description
1 polymer ?
#
loop_
_entity_poly.entity_id
_entity_poly.type
_entity_poly.pdbx_seq_one_letter_code
_entity_poly.pdbx_strand_id
1 'polypeptide(L)'
;MATLILSAATAACGQETSAPNSAADPPPQQAPLAPTSSPTPAQPPAKTDAGHEASASAPAPPASSRRKCYLAVDAKVLVDEPCLVFPFGDGGYTLNAWSEGKPKNSHFAVVVLNADGSGAATWNADPDDDKAGDPLGTVRLRGDCWVNDRARICVS
;
A
#
# COMPACT_ATOMS: atom_id res chain seq x y z
N MET A 1 25.92 35.61 38.22
CA MET A 1 24.75 36.22 38.88
C MET A 1 23.57 36.12 37.92
N ALA A 2 22.48 35.49 38.39
CA ALA A 2 21.07 35.60 37.96
C ALA A 2 20.72 35.34 36.46
N THR A 3 19.65 34.63 36.08
CA THR A 3 18.37 34.36 36.76
C THR A 3 17.72 33.11 36.13
N LEU A 4 17.28 32.14 36.96
CA LEU A 4 16.32 31.10 36.56
C LEU A 4 14.92 31.71 36.53
N ILE A 5 14.12 31.41 35.50
CA ILE A 5 12.66 31.57 35.58
C ILE A 5 12.01 30.21 35.38
N LEU A 6 11.51 29.69 36.49
CA LEU A 6 10.62 28.55 36.63
C LEU A 6 9.19 29.05 36.41
N SER A 7 8.39 28.39 35.58
CA SER A 7 6.95 28.67 35.48
C SER A 7 6.17 27.37 35.42
N ALA A 8 5.13 27.34 36.26
CA ALA A 8 4.46 26.19 36.81
C ALA A 8 3.45 25.54 35.84
N ALA A 9 3.29 24.23 35.98
CA ALA A 9 2.20 23.47 35.39
C ALA A 9 0.90 23.71 36.17
N THR A 10 -0.16 24.13 35.48
CA THR A 10 -1.53 24.10 36.01
C THR A 10 -2.21 22.80 35.58
N ALA A 11 -2.41 21.90 36.52
CA ALA A 11 -3.35 20.81 36.41
C ALA A 11 -4.78 21.37 36.58
N ALA A 12 -5.66 21.10 35.62
CA ALA A 12 -7.10 21.25 35.78
C ALA A 12 -7.77 19.92 35.45
N CYS A 13 -8.26 19.24 36.48
CA CYS A 13 -9.24 18.17 36.35
C CYS A 13 -10.62 18.81 36.11
N GLY A 14 -11.33 18.36 35.08
CA GLY A 14 -12.72 18.72 34.82
C GLY A 14 -13.37 17.65 33.95
N GLN A 15 -14.37 16.97 34.51
CA GLN A 15 -14.99 15.75 34.00
C GLN A 15 -15.95 15.95 32.83
N GLU A 16 -16.02 14.89 32.01
CA GLU A 16 -17.18 14.30 31.32
C GLU A 16 -18.40 15.19 31.01
N THR A 17 -18.70 15.31 29.73
CA THR A 17 -20.09 15.35 29.27
C THR A 17 -20.20 14.52 27.99
N SER A 18 -20.66 13.28 28.16
CA SER A 18 -21.17 12.44 27.09
C SER A 18 -22.56 12.94 26.69
N ALA A 19 -22.76 13.22 25.40
CA ALA A 19 -24.08 13.32 24.80
C ALA A 19 -24.08 12.47 23.51
N PRO A 20 -24.99 11.48 23.38
CA PRO A 20 -25.05 10.63 22.20
C PRO A 20 -25.79 11.33 21.06
N ASN A 21 -25.13 11.45 19.92
CA ASN A 21 -25.79 11.83 18.67
C ASN A 21 -26.63 10.63 18.18
N SER A 22 -27.95 10.78 18.25
CA SER A 22 -28.90 9.93 17.55
C SER A 22 -28.68 10.06 16.04
N ALA A 23 -28.13 9.01 15.42
CA ALA A 23 -28.16 8.80 13.99
C ALA A 23 -29.09 7.62 13.70
N ALA A 24 -29.92 7.82 12.68
CA ALA A 24 -31.03 6.97 12.28
C ALA A 24 -30.63 5.52 11.96
N ASP A 25 -31.56 4.62 12.29
CA ASP A 25 -31.58 3.20 12.01
C ASP A 25 -31.79 2.93 10.51
N PRO A 26 -30.90 2.21 9.80
CA PRO A 26 -31.23 1.60 8.53
C PRO A 26 -31.82 0.18 8.74
N PRO A 27 -32.88 -0.18 7.99
CA PRO A 27 -33.62 -1.43 8.21
C PRO A 27 -32.78 -2.69 7.93
N PRO A 28 -33.15 -3.84 8.53
CA PRO A 28 -32.39 -5.08 8.40
C PRO A 28 -32.58 -5.69 7.00
N GLN A 29 -31.54 -5.67 6.18
CA GLN A 29 -31.50 -6.52 4.98
C GLN A 29 -31.11 -7.93 5.38
N GLN A 30 -32.11 -8.80 5.39
CA GLN A 30 -32.00 -10.25 5.53
C GLN A 30 -31.08 -10.80 4.43
N ALA A 31 -29.99 -11.45 4.83
CA ALA A 31 -29.20 -12.30 3.94
C ALA A 31 -30.03 -13.55 3.59
N PRO A 32 -30.27 -13.87 2.31
CA PRO A 32 -30.79 -15.17 1.94
C PRO A 32 -29.71 -16.22 2.16
N LEU A 33 -29.97 -17.14 3.09
CA LEU A 33 -29.33 -18.45 3.14
C LEU A 33 -29.73 -19.23 1.89
N ALA A 34 -28.75 -19.69 1.11
CA ALA A 34 -28.93 -20.72 0.10
C ALA A 34 -27.66 -21.58 0.00
N PRO A 35 -27.79 -22.86 -0.37
CA PRO A 35 -27.09 -23.96 0.30
C PRO A 35 -25.86 -24.47 -0.44
N THR A 36 -25.03 -25.20 0.31
CA THR A 36 -24.16 -26.30 -0.12
C THR A 36 -24.69 -27.04 -1.37
N SER A 37 -23.84 -27.23 -2.38
CA SER A 37 -23.42 -28.54 -2.90
C SER A 37 -22.53 -28.38 -4.14
N SER A 38 -21.32 -28.93 -4.09
CA SER A 38 -20.55 -29.30 -5.29
C SER A 38 -21.30 -30.36 -6.10
N PRO A 39 -21.15 -30.38 -7.43
CA PRO A 39 -20.74 -31.62 -8.06
C PRO A 39 -19.64 -31.44 -9.12
N THR A 40 -18.65 -32.34 -9.09
CA THR A 40 -17.70 -32.63 -10.18
C THR A 40 -18.40 -33.47 -11.29
N PRO A 41 -17.75 -33.80 -12.41
CA PRO A 41 -17.91 -33.21 -13.74
C PRO A 41 -18.72 -34.08 -14.72
N ALA A 42 -19.25 -33.48 -15.78
CA ALA A 42 -19.72 -34.22 -16.96
C ALA A 42 -19.24 -33.53 -18.24
N GLN A 43 -18.23 -34.12 -18.91
CA GLN A 43 -17.94 -33.84 -20.32
C GLN A 43 -18.94 -34.59 -21.21
N PRO A 44 -19.42 -33.95 -22.28
CA PRO A 44 -19.83 -34.64 -23.50
C PRO A 44 -18.84 -34.37 -24.67
N PRO A 45 -18.86 -35.21 -25.72
CA PRO A 45 -17.74 -35.38 -26.64
C PRO A 45 -17.61 -34.28 -27.69
N ALA A 46 -16.37 -34.14 -28.16
CA ALA A 46 -15.98 -33.29 -29.28
C ALA A 46 -16.82 -33.56 -30.54
N LYS A 47 -17.18 -32.47 -31.26
CA LYS A 47 -17.04 -32.38 -32.71
C LYS A 47 -17.33 -30.98 -33.27
N THR A 48 -16.41 -30.58 -34.16
CA THR A 48 -16.57 -29.72 -35.35
C THR A 48 -15.85 -28.37 -35.30
N ASP A 49 -14.70 -28.42 -35.98
CA ASP A 49 -13.95 -27.40 -36.71
C ASP A 49 -14.64 -26.07 -37.02
N ALA A 50 -13.99 -24.95 -36.68
CA ALA A 50 -13.69 -23.83 -37.58
C ALA A 50 -13.10 -22.64 -36.79
N GLY A 51 -11.94 -22.16 -37.24
CA GLY A 51 -11.46 -20.81 -36.93
C GLY A 51 -10.47 -20.72 -35.77
N HIS A 52 -9.17 -20.90 -36.05
CA HIS A 52 -8.13 -20.23 -35.25
C HIS A 52 -8.16 -18.74 -35.60
N GLU A 53 -9.18 -18.04 -35.12
CA GLU A 53 -9.10 -16.60 -34.92
C GLU A 53 -8.19 -16.42 -33.71
N ALA A 54 -7.00 -15.87 -33.93
CA ALA A 54 -6.04 -15.62 -32.86
C ALA A 54 -6.72 -14.72 -31.83
N SER A 55 -7.25 -15.34 -30.77
CA SER A 55 -7.66 -14.64 -29.57
C SER A 55 -6.42 -13.95 -29.04
N ALA A 56 -6.30 -12.66 -29.33
CA ALA A 56 -5.33 -11.79 -28.71
C ALA A 56 -5.60 -11.88 -27.21
N SER A 57 -4.82 -12.71 -26.50
CA SER A 57 -4.88 -12.79 -25.05
C SER A 57 -4.53 -11.42 -24.52
N ALA A 58 -5.42 -10.86 -23.70
CA ALA A 58 -5.11 -9.65 -22.96
C ALA A 58 -3.80 -9.87 -22.18
N PRO A 59 -2.89 -8.89 -22.13
CA PRO A 59 -1.67 -9.02 -21.36
C PRO A 59 -2.01 -9.31 -19.90
N ALA A 60 -1.35 -10.31 -19.32
CA ALA A 60 -1.51 -10.64 -17.91
C ALA A 60 -1.03 -9.47 -17.03
N PRO A 61 -1.67 -9.25 -15.87
CA PRO A 61 -1.21 -8.23 -14.93
C PRO A 61 0.23 -8.52 -14.49
N PRO A 62 1.02 -7.47 -14.21
CA PRO A 62 2.41 -7.65 -13.87
C PRO A 62 2.53 -8.36 -12.51
N ALA A 63 3.36 -9.40 -12.46
CA ALA A 63 3.53 -10.22 -11.27
C ALA A 63 4.48 -9.56 -10.25
N SER A 64 4.25 -9.82 -8.96
CA SER A 64 5.19 -9.39 -7.92
C SER A 64 6.48 -10.22 -7.96
N SER A 65 7.57 -9.64 -7.47
CA SER A 65 8.88 -10.31 -7.42
C SER A 65 9.67 -9.94 -6.17
N ARG A 66 10.53 -10.85 -5.69
CA ARG A 66 11.51 -10.53 -4.65
C ARG A 66 12.72 -9.83 -5.26
N ARG A 67 13.10 -8.68 -4.71
CA ARG A 67 14.23 -7.84 -5.15
C ARG A 67 15.01 -7.33 -3.94
N LYS A 68 16.20 -6.76 -4.15
CA LYS A 68 16.85 -5.98 -3.10
C LYS A 68 16.25 -4.58 -3.10
N CYS A 69 15.84 -4.11 -1.94
CA CYS A 69 15.14 -2.84 -1.82
C CYS A 69 15.82 -1.94 -0.82
N TYR A 70 15.79 -0.64 -1.11
CA TYR A 70 16.28 0.39 -0.23
C TYR A 70 15.24 1.50 -0.11
N LEU A 71 14.90 1.86 1.11
CA LEU A 71 14.06 3.01 1.42
C LEU A 71 14.77 3.86 2.46
N ALA A 72 15.14 5.08 2.08
CA ALA A 72 15.52 6.12 3.03
C ALA A 72 14.61 7.34 2.89
N VAL A 73 14.21 7.87 4.04
CA VAL A 73 13.42 9.11 4.16
C VAL A 73 14.08 10.00 5.19
N ASP A 74 14.28 11.26 4.84
CA ASP A 74 14.91 12.27 5.70
C ASP A 74 16.26 11.77 6.28
N ALA A 75 17.07 11.17 5.40
CA ALA A 75 18.37 10.54 5.69
C ALA A 75 18.36 9.33 6.64
N LYS A 76 17.20 8.83 7.08
CA LYS A 76 17.08 7.59 7.85
C LYS A 76 16.81 6.40 6.92
N VAL A 77 17.59 5.34 7.04
CA VAL A 77 17.35 4.07 6.34
C VAL A 77 16.27 3.29 7.09
N LEU A 78 15.22 2.91 6.36
CA LEU A 78 14.02 2.27 6.88
C LEU A 78 13.84 0.85 6.35
N VAL A 79 14.32 0.60 5.13
CA VAL A 79 14.37 -0.73 4.49
C VAL A 79 15.73 -0.83 3.80
N ASP A 80 16.46 -1.91 4.06
CA ASP A 80 17.71 -2.27 3.38
C ASP A 80 17.84 -3.80 3.38
N GLU A 81 16.91 -4.45 2.69
CA GLU A 81 16.75 -5.91 2.73
C GLU A 81 15.99 -6.42 1.50
N PRO A 82 15.94 -7.75 1.29
CA PRO A 82 15.08 -8.33 0.27
C PRO A 82 13.60 -7.99 0.53
N CYS A 83 12.92 -7.46 -0.48
CA CYS A 83 11.53 -7.05 -0.38
C CYS A 83 10.70 -7.60 -1.55
N LEU A 84 9.38 -7.63 -1.38
CA LEU A 84 8.46 -7.83 -2.50
C LEU A 84 8.19 -6.50 -3.19
N VAL A 85 8.23 -6.54 -4.51
CA VAL A 85 7.89 -5.42 -5.39
C VAL A 85 6.64 -5.78 -6.16
N PHE A 86 5.62 -4.95 -6.06
CA PHE A 86 4.33 -5.08 -6.72
C PHE A 86 4.24 -4.01 -7.82
N PRO A 87 4.63 -4.33 -9.07
CA PRO A 87 4.57 -3.39 -10.18
C PRO A 87 3.12 -3.04 -10.55
N PHE A 88 2.89 -1.81 -11.00
CA PHE A 88 1.60 -1.39 -11.57
C PHE A 88 1.53 -1.55 -13.10
N GLY A 89 2.68 -1.82 -13.74
CA GLY A 89 2.78 -2.06 -15.18
C GLY A 89 3.14 -0.83 -16.01
N ASP A 90 3.11 0.35 -15.39
CA ASP A 90 3.52 1.64 -15.97
C ASP A 90 4.92 2.09 -15.53
N GLY A 91 5.59 1.32 -14.68
CA GLY A 91 6.87 1.68 -14.05
C GLY A 91 6.74 2.17 -12.61
N GLY A 92 5.51 2.44 -12.16
CA GLY A 92 5.18 2.57 -10.75
C GLY A 92 5.13 1.21 -10.03
N TYR A 93 5.27 1.23 -8.71
CA TYR A 93 5.25 0.04 -7.88
C TYR A 93 5.01 0.34 -6.40
N THR A 94 4.61 -0.70 -5.66
CA THR A 94 4.76 -0.77 -4.21
C THR A 94 5.98 -1.62 -3.85
N LEU A 95 6.73 -1.23 -2.82
CA LEU A 95 7.78 -2.06 -2.21
C LEU A 95 7.46 -2.30 -0.74
N ASN A 96 7.64 -3.53 -0.24
CA ASN A 96 7.47 -3.87 1.17
C ASN A 96 8.30 -5.10 1.55
N ALA A 97 8.80 -5.17 2.78
CA ALA A 97 9.74 -6.20 3.22
C ALA A 97 9.12 -7.53 3.69
N TRP A 98 7.82 -7.75 3.43
CA TRP A 98 7.08 -8.92 3.92
C TRP A 98 6.29 -9.63 2.84
N SER A 99 5.99 -10.92 3.04
CA SER A 99 5.23 -11.74 2.11
C SER A 99 3.77 -11.98 2.49
N GLU A 100 3.44 -11.94 3.78
CA GLU A 100 2.11 -12.23 4.29
C GLU A 100 1.82 -11.35 5.51
N GLY A 101 0.80 -10.50 5.42
CA GLY A 101 0.45 -9.56 6.49
C GLY A 101 1.57 -8.55 6.79
N LYS A 102 1.20 -7.31 7.14
CA LYS A 102 2.21 -6.32 7.51
C LYS A 102 2.75 -6.62 8.92
N PRO A 103 4.06 -6.85 9.11
CA PRO A 103 4.65 -6.96 10.44
C PRO A 103 4.54 -5.64 11.19
N LYS A 104 4.51 -5.71 12.53
CA LYS A 104 4.68 -4.52 13.37
C LYS A 104 6.01 -3.85 13.06
N ASN A 105 6.06 -2.53 13.20
CA ASN A 105 7.25 -1.73 12.99
C ASN A 105 7.91 -1.91 11.60
N SER A 106 7.11 -2.00 10.52
CA SER A 106 7.63 -2.18 9.16
C SER A 106 7.25 -1.02 8.22
N HIS A 107 8.18 -0.67 7.32
CA HIS A 107 7.98 0.42 6.36
C HIS A 107 7.76 -0.10 4.95
N PHE A 108 6.98 0.67 4.18
CA PHE A 108 6.75 0.43 2.77
C PHE A 108 6.52 1.75 2.04
N ALA A 109 6.72 1.73 0.73
CA ALA A 109 6.55 2.91 -0.11
C ALA A 109 5.83 2.56 -1.40
N VAL A 110 5.13 3.55 -1.95
CA VAL A 110 4.45 3.49 -3.24
C VAL A 110 5.03 4.59 -4.12
N VAL A 111 5.31 4.25 -5.37
CA VAL A 111 5.64 5.21 -6.42
C VAL A 111 4.63 5.04 -7.55
N VAL A 112 3.90 6.11 -7.87
CA VAL A 112 3.00 6.16 -9.04
C VAL A 112 3.68 6.99 -10.11
N LEU A 113 3.75 6.48 -11.35
CA LEU A 113 4.36 7.22 -12.44
C LEU A 113 3.41 8.32 -12.95
N ASN A 114 3.94 9.53 -13.09
CA ASN A 114 3.26 10.65 -13.73
C ASN A 114 3.54 10.65 -15.24
N ALA A 115 2.66 11.29 -16.01
CA ALA A 115 2.79 11.37 -17.47
C ALA A 115 4.09 12.05 -17.95
N ASP A 116 4.74 12.86 -17.12
CA ASP A 116 6.01 13.53 -17.40
C ASP A 116 7.25 12.67 -17.04
N GLY A 117 7.04 11.41 -16.69
CA GLY A 117 8.08 10.47 -16.27
C GLY A 117 8.64 10.71 -14.86
N SER A 118 8.09 11.64 -14.07
CA SER A 118 8.33 11.69 -12.63
C SER A 118 7.51 10.65 -11.88
N GLY A 119 7.86 10.38 -10.62
CA GLY A 119 7.02 9.61 -9.72
C GLY A 119 6.36 10.52 -8.68
N ALA A 120 5.11 10.26 -8.33
CA ALA A 120 4.52 10.71 -7.07
C ALA A 120 4.75 9.61 -6.03
N ALA A 121 5.52 9.92 -4.97
CA ALA A 121 5.89 8.95 -3.96
C ALA A 121 5.14 9.19 -2.64
N THR A 122 4.68 8.10 -2.04
CA THR A 122 4.12 8.06 -0.69
C THR A 122 4.69 6.90 0.12
N TRP A 123 4.55 6.97 1.45
CA TRP A 123 5.01 5.95 2.39
C TRP A 123 4.12 5.95 3.64
N ASN A 124 4.35 5.03 4.56
CA ASN A 124 3.49 4.87 5.74
C ASN A 124 3.84 5.73 6.94
N ALA A 125 5.00 6.42 6.95
CA ALA A 125 5.51 7.27 8.04
C ALA A 125 5.57 6.63 9.43
N ASP A 126 4.42 6.31 10.02
CA ASP A 126 4.29 5.39 11.14
C ASP A 126 4.49 3.94 10.65
N PRO A 127 5.48 3.22 11.21
CA PRO A 127 5.74 1.84 10.81
C PRO A 127 4.65 0.84 11.23
N ASP A 128 3.63 1.26 11.99
CA ASP A 128 2.44 0.47 12.32
C ASP A 128 1.22 0.80 11.41
N ASP A 129 1.29 1.84 10.56
CA ASP A 129 0.20 2.18 9.64
C ASP A 129 0.04 1.19 8.48
N ASP A 130 -1.21 0.86 8.14
CA ASP A 130 -1.54 -0.07 7.05
C ASP A 130 -1.65 0.60 5.66
N LYS A 131 -1.35 1.91 5.57
CA LYS A 131 -1.48 2.69 4.34
C LYS A 131 -0.24 3.55 4.10
N ALA A 132 0.15 3.68 2.84
CA ALA A 132 1.18 4.63 2.42
C ALA A 132 0.56 5.99 2.10
N GLY A 133 0.04 6.69 3.11
CA GLY A 133 -0.68 7.96 2.95
C GLY A 133 0.21 9.20 2.93
N ASP A 134 1.40 9.12 3.53
CA ASP A 134 2.26 10.28 3.74
C ASP A 134 3.04 10.64 2.49
N PRO A 135 3.02 11.91 2.06
CA PRO A 135 3.72 12.32 0.84
C PRO A 135 5.24 12.40 1.03
N LEU A 136 5.97 11.78 0.12
CA LEU A 136 7.40 12.02 -0.10
C LEU A 136 7.64 13.08 -1.20
N GLY A 137 6.59 13.44 -1.92
CA GLY A 137 6.61 14.43 -2.99
C GLY A 137 6.97 13.82 -4.35
N THR A 138 7.29 14.69 -5.30
CA THR A 138 7.72 14.27 -6.64
C THR A 138 9.16 13.75 -6.60
N VAL A 139 9.39 12.60 -7.20
CA VAL A 139 10.70 11.93 -7.32
C VAL A 139 11.07 11.76 -8.78
N ARG A 140 12.37 11.67 -9.06
CA ARG A 140 12.89 11.40 -10.41
C ARG A 140 13.73 10.14 -10.40
N LEU A 141 13.62 9.34 -11.46
CA LEU A 141 14.42 8.14 -11.61
C LEU A 141 15.89 8.52 -11.89
N ARG A 142 16.80 7.89 -11.15
CA ARG A 142 18.27 8.02 -11.25
C ARG A 142 18.87 6.63 -11.03
N GLY A 143 19.29 5.99 -12.13
CA GLY A 143 19.60 4.56 -12.09
C GLY A 143 18.38 3.76 -11.66
N ASP A 144 18.55 2.87 -10.68
CA ASP A 144 17.48 2.03 -10.15
C ASP A 144 16.71 2.67 -8.98
N CYS A 145 16.90 3.98 -8.75
CA CYS A 145 16.34 4.69 -7.61
C CYS A 145 15.44 5.86 -8.03
N TRP A 146 14.27 5.94 -7.45
CA TRP A 146 13.49 7.17 -7.38
C TRP A 146 14.03 8.07 -6.27
N VAL A 147 14.42 9.29 -6.61
CA VAL A 147 15.08 10.21 -5.67
C VAL A 147 14.51 11.63 -5.70
N ASN A 148 14.54 12.27 -4.53
CA ASN A 148 14.46 13.72 -4.35
C ASN A 148 15.26 14.10 -3.08
N ASP A 149 15.12 15.33 -2.61
CA ASP A 149 15.87 15.83 -1.44
C ASP A 149 15.55 15.08 -0.14
N ARG A 150 14.36 14.45 -0.05
CA ARG A 150 13.89 13.74 1.15
C ARG A 150 14.02 12.24 1.04
N ALA A 151 13.80 11.68 -0.13
CA ALA A 151 13.57 10.26 -0.32
C ALA A 151 14.57 9.65 -1.31
N ARG A 152 14.97 8.41 -0.99
CA ARG A 152 15.64 7.51 -1.92
C ARG A 152 14.98 6.14 -1.85
N ILE A 153 14.38 5.73 -2.96
CA ILE A 153 13.58 4.51 -3.08
C ILE A 153 14.18 3.69 -4.22
N CYS A 154 14.83 2.56 -3.92
CA CYS A 154 15.54 1.77 -4.92
C CYS A 154 15.04 0.33 -4.98
N VAL A 155 15.10 -0.25 -6.17
CA VAL A 155 14.82 -1.68 -6.44
C VAL A 155 15.86 -2.21 -7.42
N SER A 156 16.68 -3.19 -7.00
CA SER A 156 17.70 -3.84 -7.84
C SER A 156 17.53 -5.35 -7.91
#